data_AF-Q1INK9-F1
#
_entry.id   AF-Q1INK9-F1
#
_cell.length_a   1.000
_cell.length_b   1.000
_cell.length_c   1.000
_cell.angle_alpha   90.00
_cell.angle_beta   90.00
_cell.angle_gamma   90.00
#
_symmetry.space_group_name_H-M   'P 1'
#
loop_
_entity.id
_entity.type
_entity.pdbx_description
1 polymer ?
#
loop_
_entity_poly.entity_id
_entity_poly.type
_entity_poly.pdbx_seq_one_letter_code
_entity_poly.pdbx_strand_id
1 'polypeptide(L)'
;MCSAMETWNAILASMWPQKYRKWRFPEAPPLLVFGTWVSGLAEWTIFGVLEYLQFRKHFLAQADHFAQGNSGTQVAALAVIVVAELFYPLSLLLILMAAEGFIRFVSGAILREPMPSLPVVIGVRLWDRFVRRPHPQTL
;
A
#
# COMPACT_ATOMS: atom_id res chain seq x y z
N MET A 1 30.33 0.02 4.05
CA MET A 1 29.25 -0.27 5.03
C MET A 1 28.30 0.91 4.95
N CYS A 2 27.03 0.70 4.56
CA CYS A 2 26.05 1.79 4.55
C CYS A 2 25.71 2.19 5.99
N SER A 3 25.63 3.49 6.24
CA SER A 3 25.15 4.01 7.52
C SER A 3 23.66 3.69 7.68
N ALA A 4 23.21 3.40 8.89
CA ALA A 4 21.78 3.18 9.18
C ALA A 4 20.89 4.35 8.70
N MET A 5 21.44 5.56 8.74
CA MET A 5 20.77 6.77 8.26
C MET A 5 20.61 6.79 6.73
N GLU A 6 21.56 6.24 5.98
CA GLU A 6 21.47 6.12 4.52
C GLU A 6 20.39 5.11 4.12
N THR A 7 20.30 3.99 4.83
CA THR A 7 19.25 2.98 4.61
C THR A 7 17.86 3.55 4.88
N TRP A 8 17.69 4.29 5.97
CA TRP A 8 16.42 4.93 6.30
C TRP A 8 16.01 5.97 5.24
N ASN A 9 16.96 6.79 4.83
CA ASN A 9 16.76 7.77 3.77
C ASN A 9 16.40 7.10 2.43
N ALA A 10 16.99 5.95 2.10
CA ALA A 10 16.67 5.19 0.90
C ALA A 10 15.26 4.60 0.94
N ILE A 11 14.82 4.09 2.10
CA ILE A 11 13.43 3.62 2.31
C ILE A 11 12.46 4.77 2.07
N LEU A 12 12.66 5.91 2.73
CA LEU A 12 11.80 7.08 2.56
C LEU A 12 11.81 7.57 1.11
N ALA A 13 13.00 7.70 0.50
CA ALA A 13 13.15 8.15 -0.87
C ALA A 13 12.47 7.22 -1.89
N SER A 14 12.45 5.90 -1.63
CA SER A 14 11.80 4.92 -2.50
C SER A 14 10.30 5.19 -2.68
N MET A 15 9.65 5.79 -1.68
CA MET A 15 8.22 6.11 -1.73
C MET A 15 7.90 7.29 -2.65
N TRP A 16 8.88 8.14 -2.98
CA TRP A 16 8.66 9.38 -3.73
C TRP A 16 8.70 9.20 -5.26
N PRO A 17 7.98 10.03 -6.04
CA PRO A 17 8.08 10.04 -7.48
C PRO A 17 9.49 10.40 -7.96
N GLN A 18 9.90 9.88 -9.12
CA GLN A 18 11.26 10.04 -9.67
C GLN A 18 11.71 11.51 -9.76
N LYS A 19 10.79 12.42 -10.11
CA LYS A 19 11.05 13.88 -10.20
C LYS A 19 11.58 14.47 -8.89
N TYR A 20 11.07 14.01 -7.75
CA TYR A 20 11.43 14.50 -6.43
C TYR A 20 12.63 13.75 -5.82
N ARG A 21 12.85 12.50 -6.25
CA ARG A 21 14.04 11.71 -5.88
C ARG A 21 15.33 12.30 -6.44
N LYS A 22 15.35 12.67 -7.73
CA LYS A 22 16.56 13.14 -8.44
C LYS A 22 17.23 14.36 -7.79
N TRP A 23 16.47 15.18 -7.08
CA TRP A 23 16.99 16.40 -6.44
C TRP A 23 17.70 16.15 -5.12
N ARG A 24 17.35 15.07 -4.40
CA ARG A 24 17.82 14.83 -3.02
C ARG A 24 18.66 13.56 -2.87
N PHE A 25 18.50 12.61 -3.78
CA PHE A 25 19.26 11.36 -3.82
C PHE A 25 19.66 11.03 -5.28
N PRO A 26 20.71 11.69 -5.81
CA PRO A 26 21.07 11.54 -7.22
C PRO A 26 21.62 10.16 -7.61
N GLU A 27 22.04 9.28 -6.69
CA GLU A 27 22.62 7.97 -7.06
C GLU A 27 22.29 6.78 -6.13
N ALA A 28 22.54 5.57 -6.69
CA ALA A 28 22.39 4.19 -6.23
C ALA A 28 21.02 3.49 -6.47
N PRO A 29 20.85 2.81 -7.64
CA PRO A 29 19.75 1.87 -7.87
C PRO A 29 19.56 0.82 -6.76
N PRO A 30 20.60 0.16 -6.20
CA PRO A 30 20.40 -0.98 -5.31
C PRO A 30 19.80 -0.62 -3.94
N LEU A 31 20.17 0.54 -3.36
CA LEU A 31 19.61 1.01 -2.09
C LEU A 31 18.14 1.44 -2.21
N LEU A 32 17.78 2.06 -3.34
CA LEU A 32 16.39 2.42 -3.64
C LEU A 32 15.54 1.19 -3.90
N VAL A 33 16.09 0.20 -4.60
CA VAL A 33 15.44 -1.10 -4.81
C VAL A 33 15.25 -1.80 -3.46
N PHE A 34 16.26 -1.80 -2.60
CA PHE A 34 16.15 -2.30 -1.22
C PHE A 34 15.02 -1.61 -0.46
N GLY A 35 15.02 -0.28 -0.45
CA GLY A 35 13.97 0.51 0.19
C GLY A 35 12.58 0.21 -0.36
N THR A 36 12.47 -0.05 -1.67
CA THR A 36 11.20 -0.36 -2.34
C THR A 36 10.64 -1.68 -1.86
N TRP A 37 11.42 -2.77 -1.87
CA TRP A 37 10.87 -4.06 -1.47
C TRP A 37 10.65 -4.16 0.04
N VAL A 38 11.52 -3.55 0.86
CA VAL A 38 11.33 -3.52 2.32
C VAL A 38 10.09 -2.72 2.70
N SER A 39 9.89 -1.53 2.11
CA SER A 39 8.69 -0.74 2.37
C SER A 39 7.43 -1.41 1.81
N GLY A 40 7.49 -2.04 0.63
CA GLY A 40 6.38 -2.80 0.08
C GLY A 40 6.01 -4.02 0.93
N LEU A 41 7.00 -4.76 1.46
CA LEU A 41 6.77 -5.88 2.37
C LEU A 41 6.12 -5.41 3.68
N ALA A 42 6.62 -4.31 4.25
CA ALA A 42 6.05 -3.71 5.45
C ALA A 42 4.61 -3.24 5.22
N GLU A 43 4.35 -2.57 4.09
CA GLU A 43 3.03 -2.09 3.68
C GLU A 43 2.06 -3.26 3.50
N TRP A 44 2.43 -4.28 2.73
CA TRP A 44 1.62 -5.49 2.55
C TRP A 44 1.31 -6.18 3.88
N THR A 45 2.30 -6.34 4.75
CA THR A 45 2.13 -7.01 6.05
C THR A 45 1.23 -6.20 6.98
N ILE A 46 1.47 -4.89 7.13
CA ILE A 46 0.71 -4.04 8.03
C ILE A 46 -0.75 -3.96 7.57
N PHE A 47 -1.00 -3.63 6.31
CA PHE A 47 -2.37 -3.49 5.82
C PHE A 47 -3.08 -4.85 5.69
N GLY A 48 -2.36 -5.92 5.35
CA GLY A 48 -2.90 -7.28 5.36
C GLY A 48 -3.31 -7.75 6.75
N VAL A 49 -2.52 -7.43 7.79
CA VAL A 49 -2.88 -7.74 9.19
C VAL A 49 -4.06 -6.89 9.65
N LEU A 50 -4.09 -5.59 9.31
CA LEU A 50 -5.22 -4.72 9.64
C LEU A 50 -6.52 -5.20 8.97
N GLU A 51 -6.45 -5.63 7.72
CA GLU A 51 -7.58 -6.26 7.03
C GLU A 51 -7.97 -7.54 7.79
N TYR A 52 -7.04 -8.46 8.01
CA TYR A 52 -7.35 -9.69 8.75
C TYR A 52 -8.05 -9.45 10.10
N LEU A 53 -7.64 -8.43 10.86
CA LEU A 53 -8.30 -8.04 12.11
C LEU A 53 -9.70 -7.46 11.87
N GLN A 54 -9.89 -6.66 10.83
CA GLN A 54 -11.19 -6.12 10.44
C GLN A 54 -12.13 -7.22 9.96
N PHE A 55 -11.69 -8.09 9.05
CA PHE A 55 -12.43 -9.27 8.62
C PHE A 55 -12.79 -10.17 9.80
N ARG A 56 -11.84 -10.45 10.70
CA ARG A 56 -12.10 -11.26 11.90
C ARG A 56 -13.19 -10.66 12.78
N LYS A 57 -13.21 -9.34 12.94
CA LYS A 57 -14.25 -8.64 13.70
C LYS A 57 -15.63 -8.82 13.07
N HIS A 58 -15.74 -8.64 11.74
CA HIS A 58 -17.01 -8.83 11.02
C HIS A 58 -17.44 -10.30 11.02
N PHE A 59 -16.51 -11.22 10.80
CA PHE A 59 -16.76 -12.64 10.81
C PHE A 59 -17.26 -13.10 12.18
N LEU A 60 -16.60 -12.73 13.29
CA LEU A 60 -17.04 -13.10 14.64
C LEU A 60 -18.41 -12.52 14.98
N ALA A 61 -18.72 -11.30 14.54
CA ALA A 61 -20.03 -10.69 14.76
C ALA A 61 -21.16 -11.44 14.03
N GLN A 62 -20.86 -12.15 12.94
CA GLN A 62 -21.84 -12.88 12.14
C GLN A 62 -21.78 -14.40 12.35
N ALA A 63 -20.69 -14.92 12.90
CA ALA A 63 -20.47 -16.36 13.10
C ALA A 63 -21.56 -17.00 13.97
N ASP A 64 -22.07 -16.29 14.98
CA ASP A 64 -23.14 -16.78 15.85
C ASP A 64 -24.44 -17.07 15.08
N HIS A 65 -24.72 -16.32 14.00
CA HIS A 65 -25.89 -16.54 13.15
C HIS A 65 -25.76 -17.77 12.25
N PHE A 66 -24.53 -18.18 11.93
CA PHE A 66 -24.26 -19.27 10.98
C PHE A 66 -23.74 -20.56 11.64
N ALA A 67 -23.35 -20.50 12.92
CA ALA A 67 -22.86 -21.64 13.69
C ALA A 67 -23.88 -22.77 13.82
N GLN A 68 -25.18 -22.48 13.69
CA GLN A 68 -26.26 -23.47 13.77
C GLN A 68 -26.59 -24.13 12.41
N GLY A 69 -25.96 -23.68 11.30
CA GLY A 69 -26.18 -24.22 9.97
C GLY A 69 -25.36 -25.48 9.66
N ASN A 70 -25.79 -26.27 8.68
CA ASN A 70 -25.00 -27.38 8.16
C ASN A 70 -23.73 -26.88 7.43
N SER A 71 -22.80 -27.79 7.10
CA SER A 71 -21.52 -27.44 6.47
C SER A 71 -21.67 -26.65 5.16
N GLY A 72 -22.68 -26.95 4.34
CA GLY A 72 -22.98 -26.21 3.12
C GLY A 72 -23.40 -24.76 3.39
N THR A 73 -24.26 -24.57 4.40
CA THR A 73 -24.71 -23.24 4.84
C THR A 73 -23.55 -22.41 5.39
N GLN A 74 -22.63 -23.03 6.13
CA GLN A 74 -21.43 -22.35 6.66
C GLN A 74 -20.49 -21.87 5.55
N VAL A 75 -20.28 -22.67 4.51
CA VAL A 75 -19.47 -22.28 3.34
C VAL A 75 -20.14 -21.15 2.56
N ALA A 76 -21.45 -21.24 2.33
CA ALA A 76 -22.21 -20.18 1.67
C ALA A 76 -22.17 -18.87 2.47
N ALA A 77 -22.31 -18.95 3.80
CA ALA A 77 -22.20 -17.79 4.69
C ALA A 77 -20.80 -17.16 4.64
N LEU A 78 -19.74 -17.97 4.67
CA LEU A 78 -18.37 -17.46 4.53
C LEU A 78 -18.19 -16.73 3.19
N ALA A 79 -18.70 -17.28 2.09
CA ALA A 79 -18.64 -16.64 0.78
C ALA A 79 -19.39 -15.29 0.77
N VAL A 80 -20.57 -15.22 1.39
CA VAL A 80 -21.34 -13.97 1.52
C VAL A 80 -20.60 -12.93 2.35
N ILE A 81 -19.98 -13.32 3.48
CA ILE A 81 -19.20 -12.41 4.32
C ILE A 81 -17.99 -11.86 3.55
N VAL A 82 -17.25 -12.71 2.84
CA VAL A 82 -16.11 -12.30 2.02
C VAL A 82 -16.55 -11.32 0.93
N VAL A 83 -17.67 -11.58 0.26
CA VAL A 83 -18.21 -10.68 -0.76
C VAL A 83 -18.69 -9.36 -0.14
N ALA A 84 -19.34 -9.41 1.03
CA ALA A 84 -19.77 -8.22 1.75
C ALA A 84 -18.59 -7.32 2.14
N GLU A 85 -17.44 -7.92 2.48
CA GLU A 85 -16.21 -7.19 2.80
C GLU A 85 -15.73 -6.31 1.64
N LEU A 86 -15.99 -6.70 0.38
CA LEU A 86 -15.69 -5.89 -0.80
C LEU A 86 -16.56 -4.65 -0.94
N PHE A 87 -17.63 -4.52 -0.16
CA PHE A 87 -18.50 -3.34 -0.17
C PHE A 87 -18.21 -2.40 1.01
N TYR A 88 -17.35 -2.79 1.96
CA TYR A 88 -16.94 -1.90 3.05
C TYR A 88 -15.81 -0.97 2.59
N PRO A 89 -15.99 0.37 2.65
CA PRO A 89 -15.01 1.32 2.14
C PRO A 89 -13.64 1.19 2.81
N LEU A 90 -13.62 0.88 4.11
CA LEU A 90 -12.38 0.67 4.85
C LEU A 90 -11.66 -0.60 4.41
N SER A 91 -12.38 -1.72 4.24
CA SER A 91 -11.77 -2.97 3.79
C SER A 91 -11.23 -2.84 2.37
N LEU A 92 -11.97 -2.17 1.47
CA LEU A 92 -11.49 -1.82 0.15
C LEU A 92 -10.19 -1.00 0.20
N LEU A 93 -10.13 0.02 1.06
CA LEU A 93 -8.92 0.82 1.23
C LEU A 93 -7.75 -0.04 1.73
N LEU A 94 -7.96 -0.88 2.73
CA LEU A 94 -6.93 -1.77 3.28
C LEU A 94 -6.45 -2.78 2.24
N ILE A 95 -7.35 -3.40 1.48
CA ILE A 95 -7.05 -4.32 0.39
C ILE A 95 -6.23 -3.61 -0.69
N LEU A 96 -6.63 -2.40 -1.09
CA LEU A 96 -5.89 -1.60 -2.08
C LEU A 96 -4.47 -1.28 -1.61
N MET A 97 -4.31 -0.87 -0.35
CA MET A 97 -3.01 -0.57 0.23
C MET A 97 -2.14 -1.83 0.38
N ALA A 98 -2.72 -2.96 0.79
CA ALA A 98 -2.02 -4.24 0.87
C ALA A 98 -1.58 -4.73 -0.52
N ALA A 99 -2.44 -4.60 -1.53
CA ALA A 99 -2.12 -4.96 -2.91
C ALA A 99 -1.03 -4.05 -3.50
N GLU A 100 -1.08 -2.75 -3.21
CA GLU A 100 -0.03 -1.80 -3.60
C GLU A 100 1.32 -2.18 -2.97
N GLY A 101 1.34 -2.47 -1.67
CA GLY A 101 2.52 -2.93 -0.96
C GLY A 101 3.09 -4.22 -1.55
N PHE A 102 2.23 -5.16 -1.91
CA PHE A 102 2.63 -6.41 -2.58
C PHE A 102 3.25 -6.16 -3.95
N ILE A 103 2.65 -5.28 -4.76
CA ILE A 103 3.19 -4.90 -6.08
C ILE A 103 4.56 -4.24 -5.93
N ARG A 104 4.74 -3.34 -4.95
CA ARG A 104 6.04 -2.71 -4.66
C ARG A 104 7.07 -3.70 -4.15
N PHE A 105 6.66 -4.66 -3.34
CA PHE A 105 7.52 -5.76 -2.92
C PHE A 105 8.01 -6.57 -4.13
N VAL A 106 7.10 -7.01 -4.99
CA VAL A 106 7.43 -7.77 -6.22
C VAL A 106 8.31 -6.94 -7.16
N SER A 107 8.01 -5.65 -7.34
CA SER A 107 8.80 -4.77 -8.22
C SER A 107 10.23 -4.63 -7.71
N GLY A 108 10.43 -4.44 -6.41
CA GLY A 108 11.75 -4.31 -5.82
C GLY A 108 12.51 -5.65 -5.72
N ALA A 109 11.83 -6.73 -5.33
CA ALA A 109 12.46 -8.03 -5.08
C ALA A 109 12.76 -8.80 -6.38
N ILE A 110 11.83 -8.79 -7.34
CA ILE A 110 11.92 -9.57 -8.58
C ILE A 110 12.40 -8.69 -9.74
N LEU A 111 11.69 -7.59 -10.03
CA LEU A 111 11.99 -6.74 -11.19
C LEU A 111 13.19 -5.82 -10.95
N ARG A 112 13.59 -5.64 -9.69
CA ARG A 112 14.64 -4.70 -9.26
C ARG A 112 14.34 -3.27 -9.71
N GLU A 113 13.06 -2.90 -9.72
CA GLU A 113 12.58 -1.59 -10.12
C GLU A 113 12.02 -0.80 -8.93
N PRO A 114 12.48 0.44 -8.71
CA PRO A 114 12.05 1.24 -7.59
C PRO A 114 10.72 1.93 -7.84
N MET A 115 9.65 1.33 -7.35
CA MET A 115 8.26 1.77 -7.53
C MET A 115 7.81 2.72 -6.41
N PRO A 116 7.35 3.94 -6.74
CA PRO A 116 6.88 4.91 -5.75
C PRO A 116 5.56 4.46 -5.13
N SER A 117 5.27 5.00 -3.94
CA SER A 117 4.01 4.74 -3.26
C SER A 117 2.87 5.53 -3.92
N LEU A 118 1.75 4.88 -4.20
CA LEU A 118 0.59 5.47 -4.86
C LEU A 118 -0.03 6.62 -4.03
N PRO A 119 -0.26 6.48 -2.71
CA PRO A 119 -0.65 7.60 -1.85
C PRO A 119 0.27 8.82 -1.95
N VAL A 120 1.59 8.59 -1.96
CA VAL A 120 2.59 9.67 -2.06
C VAL A 120 2.51 10.35 -3.43
N VAL A 121 2.36 9.57 -4.51
CA VAL A 121 2.17 10.10 -5.88
C VAL A 121 0.90 10.95 -5.96
N ILE A 122 -0.20 10.50 -5.38
CA ILE A 122 -1.47 11.25 -5.34
C ILE A 122 -1.29 12.55 -4.55
N GLY A 123 -0.73 12.47 -3.34
CA GLY A 123 -0.49 13.64 -2.48
C GLY A 123 0.38 14.70 -3.17
N VAL A 124 1.46 14.27 -3.83
CA VAL A 124 2.33 15.15 -4.62
C VAL A 124 1.59 15.77 -5.81
N ARG A 125 0.78 15.00 -6.54
CA ARG A 125 -0.02 15.54 -7.66
C ARG A 125 -1.05 16.56 -7.19
N LEU A 126 -1.69 16.32 -6.04
CA LEU A 126 -2.63 17.28 -5.45
C LEU A 126 -1.89 18.54 -5.00
N TRP A 127 -0.74 18.39 -4.33
CA TRP A 127 0.12 19.52 -3.94
C TRP A 127 0.53 20.38 -5.14
N ASP A 128 1.00 19.75 -6.22
CA ASP A 128 1.38 20.46 -7.44
C ASP A 128 0.19 21.19 -8.07
N ARG A 129 -1.03 20.64 -8.01
CA ARG A 129 -2.23 21.31 -8.54
C ARG A 129 -2.70 22.49 -7.69
N PHE A 130 -2.65 22.37 -6.36
CA PHE A 130 -3.24 23.36 -5.46
C PHE A 130 -2.26 24.46 -5.05
N VAL A 131 -0.98 24.12 -4.86
CA VAL A 131 0.03 25.05 -4.34
C VAL A 131 0.84 25.67 -5.48
N ARG A 132 1.14 24.92 -6.54
CA ARG A 132 1.81 25.45 -7.74
C ARG A 132 0.79 25.78 -8.82
N ARG A 133 -0.09 26.76 -8.58
CA ARG A 133 -0.81 27.38 -9.71
C ARG A 133 0.25 27.93 -10.69
N PRO A 134 0.15 27.66 -12.00
CA PRO A 134 0.96 28.39 -12.96
C PRO A 134 0.63 29.87 -12.81
N HIS A 135 1.65 30.71 -12.65
CA HIS A 135 1.49 32.13 -12.93
C HIS A 135 0.88 32.23 -14.33
N PRO A 136 -0.26 32.93 -14.53
CA PRO A 136 -0.72 33.21 -15.87
C PRO A 136 0.41 33.96 -16.57
N GLN A 137 0.94 33.36 -17.62
CA GLN A 137 1.88 34.01 -18.52
C GLN A 137 1.12 35.20 -19.09
N THR A 138 1.48 36.41 -18.65
CA THR A 138 1.09 37.65 -19.30
C THR A 138 1.64 37.60 -20.72
N LEU A 139 0.71 37.65 -21.68
CA LEU A 139 0.92 37.85 -23.11
C LEU A 139 1.81 39.06 -23.39
#